data_AF-A0A2G4JIF2-F1
#
_entry.id   AF-A0A2G4JIF2-F1
#
_cell.length_a   1.000
_cell.length_b   1.000
_cell.length_c   1.000
_cell.angle_alpha   90.00
_cell.angle_beta   90.00
_cell.angle_gamma   90.00
#
_symmetry.space_group_name_H-M   'P 1'
#
loop_
_entity.id
_entity.type
_entity.pdbx_description
1 polymer ?
#
loop_
_entity_poly.entity_id
_entity_poly.type
_entity_poly.pdbx_seq_one_letter_code
_entity_poly.pdbx_strand_id
1 'polypeptide(L)'
;MSRRTIIALDESLHRRAKAFAARQGTTLAALVEEALRLRLSRPEPARRGPVTLPTFKGDGLQAGVTLDDLGTVYDRMDGLR
;
A
#
# COMPACT_ATOMS: atom_id res chain seq x y z
N MET A 1 -8.81 19.57 -19.53
CA MET A 1 -8.55 21.03 -19.52
C MET A 1 -7.64 21.35 -18.34
N SER A 2 -6.62 22.20 -18.51
CA SER A 2 -5.73 22.62 -17.42
C SER A 2 -6.14 23.99 -16.87
N ARG A 3 -6.09 24.19 -15.55
CA ARG A 3 -6.28 25.47 -14.86
C ARG A 3 -5.00 25.88 -14.16
N ARG A 4 -4.67 27.17 -14.19
CA ARG A 4 -3.56 27.76 -13.43
C ARG A 4 -4.09 28.32 -12.11
N THR A 5 -3.52 27.84 -11.01
CA THR A 5 -3.87 28.27 -9.65
C THR A 5 -2.60 28.73 -8.93
N ILE A 6 -2.70 29.81 -8.16
CA ILE A 6 -1.63 30.27 -7.26
C ILE A 6 -2.03 29.84 -5.85
N ILE A 7 -1.17 29.09 -5.17
CA ILE A 7 -1.36 28.64 -3.79
C ILE A 7 -0.20 29.12 -2.92
N ALA A 8 -0.49 29.44 -1.67
CA ALA A 8 0.56 29.64 -0.67
C ALA A 8 1.07 28.26 -0.22
N LEU A 9 2.40 28.10 -0.16
CA LEU A 9 3.05 26.88 0.30
C LEU A 9 4.21 27.27 1.22
N ASP A 10 4.42 26.49 2.27
CA ASP A 10 5.63 26.63 3.09
C ASP A 10 6.89 26.58 2.23
N GLU A 11 7.83 27.49 2.46
CA GLU A 11 9.04 27.63 1.65
C GLU A 11 9.91 26.37 1.70
N SER A 12 10.05 25.77 2.88
CA SER A 12 10.84 24.55 3.04
C SER A 12 10.22 23.37 2.26
N LEU A 13 8.89 23.29 2.26
CA LEU A 13 8.15 22.30 1.50
C LEU A 13 8.25 22.55 -0.01
N HIS A 14 8.15 23.82 -0.45
CA HIS A 14 8.30 24.19 -1.86
C HIS A 14 9.66 23.74 -2.41
N ARG A 15 10.76 24.05 -1.70
CA ARG A 15 12.11 23.63 -2.13
C ARG A 15 12.26 22.13 -2.20
N ARG A 16 11.79 21.40 -1.18
CA ARG A 16 11.86 19.93 -1.15
C ARG A 16 11.06 19.30 -2.29
N ALA A 17 9.84 19.78 -2.52
CA ALA A 17 8.99 19.30 -3.60
C ALA A 17 9.62 19.55 -4.98
N LYS A 18 10.20 20.75 -5.20
CA LYS A 18 10.90 21.08 -6.45
C LYS A 18 12.13 20.18 -6.68
N ALA A 19 12.94 19.97 -5.65
CA ALA A 19 14.09 19.06 -5.74
C ALA A 19 13.66 17.61 -6.01
N PHE A 20 12.58 17.16 -5.36
CA PHE A 20 12.01 15.83 -5.60
C PHE A 20 11.51 15.68 -7.05
N ALA A 21 10.73 16.64 -7.56
CA ALA A 21 10.24 16.62 -8.93
C ALA A 21 11.37 16.58 -9.95
N ALA A 22 12.44 17.36 -9.74
CA ALA A 22 13.62 17.35 -10.60
C ALA A 22 14.32 15.99 -10.62
N ARG A 23 14.52 15.35 -9.44
CA ARG A 23 15.10 13.99 -9.37
C ARG A 23 14.26 12.94 -10.08
N GLN A 24 12.93 13.09 -10.05
CA GLN A 24 12.00 12.19 -10.71
C GLN A 24 11.78 12.51 -12.20
N GLY A 25 12.44 13.54 -12.75
CA GLY A 25 12.25 13.96 -14.15
C GLY A 25 10.85 14.50 -14.45
N THR A 26 10.16 15.06 -13.45
CA THR A 26 8.80 15.60 -13.60
C THR A 26 8.72 17.08 -13.19
N THR A 27 7.57 17.71 -13.40
CA THR A 27 7.32 19.10 -13.00
C THR A 27 6.71 19.18 -11.60
N LEU A 28 6.91 20.31 -10.91
CA LEU A 28 6.25 20.57 -9.63
C LEU A 28 4.72 20.53 -9.75
N ALA A 29 4.17 21.00 -10.88
CA ALA A 29 2.73 20.97 -11.13
C ALA A 29 2.20 19.53 -11.25
N ALA A 30 2.89 18.67 -12.01
CA ALA A 30 2.52 17.26 -12.15
C ALA A 30 2.61 16.52 -10.80
N LEU A 31 3.66 16.79 -10.02
CA LEU A 31 3.81 16.23 -8.66
C LEU A 31 2.66 16.65 -7.74
N VAL A 32 2.29 17.94 -7.76
CA VAL A 32 1.17 18.45 -6.95
C VAL A 32 -0.16 17.83 -7.40
N GLU A 33 -0.39 17.71 -8.71
CA GLU A 33 -1.60 17.09 -9.25
C GLU A 33 -1.70 15.60 -8.86
N GLU A 34 -0.61 14.84 -8.97
CA GLU A 34 -0.54 13.45 -8.54
C GLU A 34 -0.85 13.32 -7.04
N ALA A 35 -0.20 14.13 -6.20
CA ALA A 35 -0.41 14.12 -4.76
C ALA A 35 -1.87 14.45 -4.38
N LEU A 36 -2.48 15.42 -5.06
CA LEU A 36 -3.89 15.77 -4.86
C LEU A 36 -4.81 14.62 -5.26
N ARG A 37 -4.57 13.98 -6.42
CA ARG A 37 -5.35 12.82 -6.86
C ARG A 37 -5.24 11.68 -5.85
N LEU A 38 -4.04 11.33 -5.40
CA LEU A 38 -3.83 10.28 -4.39
C LEU A 38 -4.52 10.61 -3.06
N ARG A 39 -4.47 11.87 -2.65
CA ARG A 39 -5.09 12.32 -1.39
C ARG A 39 -6.61 12.28 -1.44
N LEU A 40 -7.20 12.55 -2.61
CA LEU A 40 -8.64 12.57 -2.86
C LEU A 40 -9.20 11.21 -3.29
N SER A 41 -8.37 10.32 -3.88
CA SER A 41 -8.78 8.98 -4.30
C SER A 41 -8.87 8.01 -3.12
N ARG A 42 -8.26 8.35 -1.99
CA ARG A 42 -8.35 7.52 -0.78
C ARG A 42 -9.80 7.58 -0.32
N PRO A 43 -10.56 6.46 -0.38
CA PRO A 43 -11.87 6.43 0.24
C PRO A 43 -11.68 6.80 1.70
N GLU A 44 -12.61 7.58 2.27
CA GLU A 44 -12.71 7.67 3.72
C GLU A 44 -12.62 6.23 4.23
N PRO A 45 -11.74 5.93 5.22
CA PRO A 45 -11.75 4.62 5.82
C PRO A 45 -13.16 4.42 6.33
N ALA A 46 -13.97 3.64 5.59
CA ALA A 46 -15.23 3.17 6.10
C ALA A 46 -14.91 2.64 7.49
N ARG A 47 -15.65 3.08 8.51
CA ARG A 47 -15.57 2.50 9.85
C ARG A 47 -15.80 1.00 9.67
N ARG A 48 -14.73 0.25 9.44
CA ARG A 48 -14.77 -1.20 9.33
C ARG A 48 -15.04 -1.62 10.76
N GLY A 49 -16.24 -2.16 10.96
CA GLY A 49 -16.55 -2.87 12.19
C GLY A 49 -15.47 -3.95 12.43
N PRO A 50 -15.29 -4.39 13.68
CA PRO A 50 -14.39 -5.47 13.98
C PRO A 50 -14.72 -6.68 13.09
N VAL A 51 -13.72 -7.18 12.36
CA VAL A 51 -13.85 -8.41 11.58
C VAL A 51 -13.54 -9.57 12.50
N THR A 52 -14.51 -10.44 12.73
CA THR A 52 -14.27 -11.74 13.37
C THR A 52 -13.72 -12.69 12.31
N LEU A 53 -12.43 -12.99 12.38
CA LEU A 53 -11.83 -14.03 11.54
C LEU A 53 -12.25 -15.40 12.09
N PRO A 54 -12.70 -16.34 11.25
CA PRO A 54 -12.96 -17.70 11.69
C PRO A 54 -11.65 -18.29 12.25
N THR A 55 -11.72 -18.78 13.47
CA THR A 55 -10.63 -19.55 14.06
C THR A 55 -10.94 -21.04 13.90
N PHE A 56 -9.90 -21.83 13.70
CA PHE A 56 -10.00 -23.29 13.73
C PHE A 56 -9.16 -23.81 14.89
N LYS A 57 -9.66 -24.84 15.55
CA LYS A 57 -8.87 -25.61 16.52
C LYS A 57 -8.17 -26.72 15.76
N GLY A 58 -6.84 -26.70 15.75
CA GLY A 58 -6.02 -27.80 15.23
C GLY A 58 -5.54 -28.72 16.36
N ASP A 59 -5.08 -29.91 15.99
CA ASP A 59 -4.52 -30.92 16.91
C ASP A 59 -3.00 -30.78 17.13
N GLY A 60 -2.45 -29.61 16.78
CA GLY A 60 -1.01 -29.32 16.86
C GLY A 60 -0.36 -29.22 15.48
N LEU A 61 0.96 -29.31 15.46
CA LEU A 61 1.75 -29.24 14.23
C LEU A 61 1.63 -30.56 13.44
N GLN A 62 1.58 -30.47 12.12
CA GLN A 62 1.66 -31.66 11.27
C GLN A 62 3.12 -32.06 11.09
N ALA A 63 3.45 -33.31 11.42
CA ALA A 63 4.80 -33.83 11.28
C ALA A 63 5.25 -33.79 9.81
N GLY A 64 6.48 -33.33 9.55
CA GLY A 64 7.04 -33.23 8.20
C GLY A 64 6.61 -31.99 7.40
N VAL A 65 5.74 -31.13 7.95
CA VAL A 65 5.36 -29.85 7.35
C VAL A 65 6.10 -28.72 8.07
N THR A 66 6.81 -27.88 7.32
CA THR A 66 7.51 -26.70 7.86
C THR A 66 7.19 -25.45 7.05
N LEU A 67 7.03 -24.31 7.71
CA LEU A 67 6.73 -23.03 7.04
C LEU A 67 7.95 -22.41 6.36
N ASP A 68 9.16 -22.86 6.69
CA ASP A 68 10.40 -22.44 6.04
C ASP A 68 10.60 -23.13 4.68
N ASP A 69 9.80 -24.17 4.40
CA ASP A 69 9.73 -24.86 3.11
C ASP A 69 8.26 -24.98 2.67
N LEU A 70 7.81 -23.98 1.91
CA LEU A 70 6.44 -23.91 1.40
C LEU A 70 6.08 -25.10 0.50
N GLY A 71 7.06 -25.83 -0.08
CA GLY A 71 6.78 -27.04 -0.85
C GLY A 71 6.08 -28.11 -0.01
N THR A 72 6.54 -28.33 1.22
CA THR A 72 5.92 -29.29 2.15
C THR A 72 4.49 -28.92 2.54
N VAL A 73 4.18 -27.61 2.56
CA VAL A 73 2.84 -27.09 2.86
C VAL A 73 1.90 -27.34 1.68
N TYR A 74 2.35 -27.01 0.46
CA TYR A 74 1.53 -27.19 -0.74
C TYR A 74 1.26 -28.66 -1.05
N ASP A 75 2.27 -29.52 -0.98
CA ASP A 75 2.10 -30.97 -1.15
C ASP A 75 1.04 -31.53 -0.20
N ARG A 76 1.00 -31.01 1.04
CA ARG A 76 0.01 -31.41 2.04
C ARG A 76 -1.39 -30.88 1.73
N MET A 77 -1.51 -29.63 1.26
CA MET A 77 -2.78 -29.01 0.88
C MET A 77 -3.39 -29.68 -0.36
N ASP A 78 -2.55 -30.10 -1.30
CA ASP A 78 -2.94 -30.75 -2.55
C ASP A 78 -3.15 -32.26 -2.40
N GLY A 79 -2.93 -32.80 -1.20
CA GLY A 79 -3.15 -34.22 -0.88
C GLY A 79 -2.15 -35.16 -1.54
N LEU A 80 -0.95 -34.66 -1.88
CA LEU A 80 0.09 -35.42 -2.57
C LEU A 80 0.94 -36.29 -1.63
N ARG A 81 0.65 -36.29 -0.32
CA ARG A 81 1.10 -37.25 0.70
C ARG A 81 0.25 -37.18 1.97
#